data_AF-G9KK90-F1
#
_entry.id   AF-G9KK90-F1
#
_cell.length_a   1.000
_cell.length_b   1.000
_cell.length_c   1.000
_cell.angle_alpha   90.00
_cell.angle_beta   90.00
_cell.angle_gamma   90.00
#
_symmetry.space_group_name_H-M   'P 1'
#
loop_
_entity.id
_entity.type
_entity.pdbx_description
1 polymer ?
#
loop_
_entity_poly.entity_id
_entity_poly.type
_entity_poly.pdbx_seq_one_letter_code
_entity_poly.pdbx_strand_id
1 'polypeptide(L)'
;KLGTQGPGQLIPLIEETTSTECRQEVATNLLKLFLGQGLAKDFLDLLFQLELGRTSEANTLFRSNSLASKSMESFLKVVGMRYLHGVLGPIIDRVFEEKKYVELDPSKVEVKDVGCSGLHRPQTEADVLEHSAQTLRIHLGALLSALSRSVRACPAVVRATFRQLFRRVRERFPGAQHENVPFIAVTSFLCLRFLSPAIMAPKLFHLRERHADARTSRTLLLLAKA
;
A
#
# COMPACT_ATOMS: atom_id res chain seq x y z
N LYS A 1 -44.66 -4.50 -18.18
CA LYS A 1 -43.97 -3.76 -17.11
C LYS A 1 -42.48 -4.06 -17.20
N LEU A 2 -41.74 -3.35 -18.06
CA LEU A 2 -40.28 -3.43 -18.12
C LEU A 2 -39.73 -2.60 -16.95
N GLY A 3 -39.15 -3.28 -15.97
CA GLY A 3 -38.55 -2.65 -14.80
C GLY A 3 -37.28 -1.90 -15.18
N THR A 4 -37.27 -0.61 -14.87
CA THR A 4 -36.11 0.22 -14.49
C THR A 4 -34.74 -0.49 -14.48
N GLN A 5 -34.08 -0.57 -15.64
CA GLN A 5 -32.65 -0.85 -15.71
C GLN A 5 -31.89 0.47 -15.54
N GLY A 6 -31.48 0.74 -14.30
CA GLY A 6 -30.52 1.82 -14.03
C GLY A 6 -29.09 1.38 -14.39
N PRO A 7 -28.17 2.33 -14.68
CA PRO A 7 -26.76 2.03 -14.99
C PRO A 7 -26.01 1.26 -13.88
N GLY A 8 -26.58 1.16 -12.67
CA GLY A 8 -26.02 0.38 -11.56
C GLY A 8 -26.10 -1.14 -11.70
N GLN A 9 -26.86 -1.70 -12.65
CA GLN A 9 -26.95 -3.16 -12.83
C GLN A 9 -25.80 -3.75 -13.66
N LEU A 10 -25.12 -2.94 -14.46
CA LEU A 10 -24.04 -3.41 -15.33
C LEU A 10 -22.77 -3.79 -14.53
N ILE A 11 -22.47 -3.03 -13.47
CA ILE A 11 -21.26 -3.25 -12.67
C ILE A 11 -21.27 -4.61 -11.93
N PRO A 12 -22.36 -5.01 -11.25
CA PRO A 12 -22.48 -6.37 -10.69
C PRO A 12 -22.32 -7.47 -11.75
N LEU A 13 -22.97 -7.30 -12.91
CA LEU A 13 -22.87 -8.24 -14.04
C LEU A 13 -21.43 -8.38 -14.55
N ILE A 14 -20.71 -7.27 -14.69
CA ILE A 14 -19.28 -7.29 -15.05
C ILE A 14 -18.49 -8.03 -13.98
N GLU A 15 -18.72 -7.77 -12.70
CA GLU A 15 -17.97 -8.41 -11.62
C GLU A 15 -18.21 -9.92 -11.55
N GLU A 16 -19.43 -10.38 -11.78
CA GLU A 16 -19.81 -11.81 -11.83
C GLU A 16 -19.24 -12.54 -13.06
N THR A 17 -19.17 -11.86 -14.21
CA THR A 17 -18.70 -12.47 -15.46
C THR A 17 -17.18 -12.35 -15.67
N THR A 18 -16.51 -11.47 -14.93
CA THR A 18 -15.06 -11.25 -15.06
C THR A 18 -14.27 -12.29 -14.28
N SER A 19 -13.42 -13.03 -15.00
CA SER A 19 -12.46 -13.96 -14.40
C SER A 19 -11.50 -13.25 -13.45
N THR A 20 -10.91 -14.00 -12.51
CA THR A 20 -9.91 -13.46 -11.58
C THR A 20 -8.69 -12.87 -12.30
N GLU A 21 -8.30 -13.45 -13.44
CA GLU A 21 -7.15 -13.01 -14.25
C GLU A 21 -7.40 -11.66 -14.93
N CYS A 22 -8.60 -11.45 -15.48
CA CYS A 22 -8.95 -10.21 -16.19
C CYS A 22 -9.36 -9.07 -15.25
N ARG A 23 -9.63 -9.35 -13.97
CA ARG A 23 -10.22 -8.38 -13.03
C ARG A 23 -9.40 -7.12 -12.82
N GLN A 24 -8.08 -7.24 -12.78
CA GLN A 24 -7.18 -6.09 -12.66
C GLN A 24 -7.26 -5.18 -13.89
N GLU A 25 -7.34 -5.76 -15.09
CA GLU A 25 -7.43 -5.02 -16.33
C GLU A 25 -8.79 -4.32 -16.46
N VAL A 26 -9.89 -5.05 -16.18
CA VAL A 26 -11.25 -4.49 -16.16
C VAL A 26 -11.36 -3.33 -15.17
N ALA A 27 -10.89 -3.51 -13.93
CA ALA A 27 -10.86 -2.44 -12.92
C ALA A 27 -10.13 -1.20 -13.42
N THR A 28 -8.98 -1.39 -14.06
CA THR A 28 -8.13 -0.30 -14.56
C THR A 28 -8.79 0.43 -15.72
N ASN A 29 -9.40 -0.29 -16.66
CA ASN A 29 -10.05 0.30 -17.83
C ASN A 29 -11.32 1.06 -17.46
N LEU A 30 -12.16 0.49 -16.58
CA LEU A 30 -13.34 1.19 -16.06
C LEU A 30 -12.93 2.45 -15.31
N LEU A 31 -11.95 2.34 -14.41
CA LEU A 31 -11.45 3.50 -13.68
C LEU A 31 -10.96 4.60 -14.62
N LYS A 32 -10.19 4.27 -15.67
CA LYS A 32 -9.71 5.25 -16.66
C LYS A 32 -10.87 5.97 -17.36
N LEU A 33 -11.92 5.24 -17.71
CA LEU A 33 -13.13 5.81 -18.33
C LEU A 33 -13.81 6.81 -17.40
N PHE A 34 -14.06 6.43 -16.14
CA PHE A 34 -14.70 7.32 -15.16
C PHE A 34 -13.77 8.48 -14.73
N LEU A 35 -12.45 8.29 -14.72
CA LEU A 35 -11.48 9.37 -14.52
C LEU A 35 -11.55 10.40 -15.65
N GLY A 36 -11.60 9.95 -16.91
CA GLY A 36 -11.72 10.83 -18.08
C GLY A 36 -13.00 11.68 -18.08
N GLN A 37 -14.05 11.22 -17.39
CA GLN A 37 -15.32 11.93 -17.23
C GLN A 37 -15.41 12.73 -15.93
N GLY A 38 -14.39 12.69 -15.06
CA GLY A 38 -14.43 13.35 -13.75
C GLY A 38 -15.30 12.65 -12.70
N LEU A 39 -15.76 11.42 -12.97
CA LEU A 39 -16.71 10.65 -12.15
C LEU A 39 -16.04 9.54 -11.33
N ALA A 40 -14.70 9.49 -11.26
CA ALA A 40 -13.97 8.40 -10.60
C ALA A 40 -14.34 8.22 -9.11
N LYS A 41 -14.61 9.31 -8.40
CA LYS A 41 -15.03 9.24 -6.98
C LYS A 41 -16.39 8.54 -6.85
N ASP A 42 -17.35 8.90 -7.70
CA ASP A 42 -18.71 8.35 -7.65
C ASP A 42 -18.71 6.88 -8.10
N PHE A 43 -17.88 6.54 -9.08
CA PHE A 43 -17.62 5.15 -9.48
C PHE A 43 -17.07 4.31 -8.32
N LEU A 44 -16.04 4.80 -7.62
CA LEU A 44 -15.48 4.08 -6.46
C LEU A 44 -16.49 3.94 -5.32
N ASP A 45 -17.32 4.96 -5.08
CA ASP A 45 -18.37 4.88 -4.07
C ASP A 45 -19.45 3.86 -4.40
N LEU A 46 -19.82 3.72 -5.67
CA LEU A 46 -20.72 2.66 -6.11
C LEU A 46 -20.10 1.29 -5.82
N LEU A 47 -18.83 1.09 -6.16
CA LEU A 47 -18.13 -0.16 -5.89
C LEU A 47 -18.04 -0.47 -4.39
N PHE A 48 -17.76 0.53 -3.55
CA PHE A 48 -17.75 0.36 -2.09
C PHE A 48 -19.12 -0.06 -1.56
N GLN A 49 -20.20 0.56 -2.04
CA GLN A 49 -21.56 0.17 -1.66
C GLN A 49 -21.89 -1.26 -2.06
N LEU A 50 -21.53 -1.66 -3.28
CA LEU A 50 -21.76 -3.02 -3.78
C LEU A 50 -20.97 -4.05 -2.98
N GLU A 51 -19.71 -3.77 -2.64
CA GLU A 51 -18.88 -4.68 -1.84
C GLU A 51 -19.35 -4.76 -0.38
N LEU A 52 -19.68 -3.62 0.24
CA LEU A 52 -20.20 -3.57 1.60
C LEU A 52 -21.57 -4.27 1.73
N GLY A 53 -22.42 -4.15 0.71
CA GLY A 53 -23.71 -4.85 0.67
C GLY A 53 -23.57 -6.37 0.68
N ARG A 54 -22.50 -6.91 0.08
CA ARG A 54 -22.18 -8.34 0.03
C ARG A 54 -21.39 -8.84 1.24
N THR A 55 -20.73 -7.95 1.96
CA THR A 55 -19.87 -8.32 3.10
C THR A 55 -20.71 -8.44 4.38
N SER A 56 -20.74 -9.65 4.96
CA SER A 56 -21.39 -9.93 6.24
C SER A 56 -20.45 -9.67 7.43
N GLU A 57 -19.17 -10.05 7.30
CA GLU A 57 -18.18 -9.94 8.36
C GLU A 57 -17.16 -8.84 8.09
N ALA A 58 -16.93 -7.97 9.07
CA ALA A 58 -15.94 -6.90 8.96
C ALA A 58 -14.52 -7.40 8.66
N ASN A 59 -14.18 -8.61 9.11
CA ASN A 59 -12.87 -9.21 8.88
C ASN A 59 -12.64 -9.62 7.43
N THR A 60 -13.66 -9.79 6.59
CA THR A 60 -13.46 -10.15 5.17
C THR A 60 -13.44 -8.93 4.26
N LEU A 61 -13.75 -7.75 4.82
CA LEU A 61 -13.91 -6.50 4.10
C LEU A 61 -12.65 -6.11 3.33
N PHE A 62 -12.78 -5.94 2.01
CA PHE A 62 -11.69 -5.62 1.10
C PHE A 62 -10.48 -6.55 1.22
N ARG A 63 -10.61 -7.79 1.71
CA ARG A 63 -9.53 -8.79 1.69
C ARG A 63 -9.49 -9.56 0.38
N SER A 64 -10.57 -9.55 -0.39
CA SER A 64 -10.71 -10.24 -1.66
C SER A 64 -10.09 -9.43 -2.82
N ASN A 65 -9.69 -10.15 -3.88
CA ASN A 65 -9.42 -9.57 -5.20
C ASN A 65 -10.76 -9.19 -5.86
N SER A 66 -11.48 -8.24 -5.27
CA SER A 66 -12.75 -7.71 -5.77
C SER A 66 -12.51 -6.63 -6.83
N LEU A 67 -13.58 -6.26 -7.55
CA LEU A 67 -13.52 -5.13 -8.47
C LEU A 67 -13.26 -3.81 -7.72
N ALA A 68 -13.81 -3.63 -6.52
CA ALA A 68 -13.59 -2.42 -5.73
C ALA A 68 -12.13 -2.32 -5.24
N SER A 69 -11.55 -3.41 -4.73
CA SER A 69 -10.19 -3.38 -4.22
C SER A 69 -9.18 -3.09 -5.35
N LYS A 70 -9.37 -3.72 -6.51
CA LYS A 70 -8.55 -3.49 -7.72
C LYS A 70 -8.73 -2.09 -8.30
N SER A 71 -9.95 -1.56 -8.29
CA SER A 71 -10.22 -0.20 -8.78
C SER A 71 -9.61 0.85 -7.86
N MET A 72 -9.69 0.66 -6.54
CA MET A 72 -9.07 1.56 -5.56
C MET A 72 -7.54 1.52 -5.64
N GLU A 73 -6.93 0.33 -5.82
CA GLU A 73 -5.50 0.17 -6.09
C GLU A 73 -5.04 0.96 -7.32
N SER A 74 -5.73 0.80 -8.45
CA SER A 74 -5.43 1.55 -9.67
C SER A 74 -5.65 3.05 -9.50
N PHE A 75 -6.67 3.47 -8.76
CA PHE A 75 -6.95 4.88 -8.48
C PHE A 75 -5.82 5.54 -7.69
N LEU A 76 -5.35 4.89 -6.62
CA LEU A 76 -4.23 5.38 -5.83
C LEU A 76 -2.95 5.47 -6.67
N LYS A 77 -2.70 4.49 -7.53
CA LYS A 77 -1.54 4.54 -8.45
C LYS A 77 -1.63 5.70 -9.43
N VAL A 78 -2.77 5.92 -10.07
CA VAL A 78 -2.91 6.98 -11.08
C VAL A 78 -2.86 8.37 -10.46
N VAL A 79 -3.59 8.57 -9.35
CA VAL A 79 -3.77 9.92 -8.79
C VAL A 79 -2.73 10.24 -7.71
N GLY A 80 -2.27 9.23 -6.98
CA GLY A 80 -1.37 9.37 -5.85
C GLY A 80 0.12 9.34 -6.20
N MET A 81 0.52 9.02 -7.44
CA MET A 81 1.93 8.75 -7.77
C MET A 81 2.87 9.91 -7.39
N ARG A 82 2.49 11.16 -7.72
CA ARG A 82 3.31 12.33 -7.38
C ARG A 82 3.46 12.52 -5.87
N TYR A 83 2.39 12.28 -5.12
CA TYR A 83 2.42 12.33 -3.65
C TYR A 83 3.31 11.22 -3.09
N LEU A 84 3.17 10.00 -3.62
CA LEU A 84 3.98 8.85 -3.26
C LEU A 84 5.47 9.13 -3.46
N HIS A 85 5.85 9.71 -4.59
CA HIS A 85 7.23 10.10 -4.90
C HIS A 85 7.75 11.15 -3.91
N GLY A 86 6.96 12.17 -3.60
CA GLY A 86 7.35 13.21 -2.64
C GLY A 86 7.55 12.67 -1.22
N VAL A 87 6.85 11.61 -0.83
CA VAL A 87 6.96 11.00 0.50
C VAL A 87 8.07 9.94 0.54
N LEU A 88 8.05 8.99 -0.39
CA LEU A 88 8.91 7.81 -0.36
C LEU A 88 10.25 8.03 -1.06
N GLY A 89 10.33 8.86 -2.10
CA GLY A 89 11.52 9.05 -2.91
C GLY A 89 12.80 9.28 -2.08
N PRO A 90 12.84 10.31 -1.22
CA PRO A 90 14.03 10.59 -0.41
C PRO A 90 14.44 9.46 0.54
N ILE A 91 13.49 8.65 1.01
CA ILE A 91 13.75 7.54 1.92
C ILE A 91 14.33 6.36 1.13
N ILE A 92 13.73 6.05 -0.02
CA ILE A 92 14.19 4.99 -0.91
C ILE A 92 15.58 5.33 -1.44
N ASP A 93 15.83 6.57 -1.88
CA ASP A 93 17.13 6.99 -2.37
C ASP A 93 18.22 6.79 -1.31
N ARG A 94 17.95 7.21 -0.07
CA ARG A 94 18.87 6.98 1.06
C ARG A 94 19.17 5.50 1.27
N VAL A 95 18.16 4.62 1.23
CA VAL A 95 18.38 3.17 1.40
C VAL A 95 19.22 2.59 0.27
N PHE A 96 19.03 3.06 -0.97
CA PHE A 96 19.82 2.64 -2.14
C PHE A 96 21.26 3.17 -2.14
N GLU A 97 21.49 4.34 -1.55
CA GLU A 97 22.81 4.95 -1.41
C GLU A 97 23.62 4.30 -0.28
N GLU A 98 22.99 4.09 0.88
CA GLU A 98 23.67 3.57 2.07
C GLU A 98 24.05 2.09 1.92
N LYS A 99 23.20 1.28 1.25
CA LYS A 99 23.38 -0.17 1.05
C LYS A 99 23.83 -0.94 2.29
N LYS A 100 23.39 -0.48 3.47
CA LYS A 100 23.72 -1.09 4.76
C LYS A 100 23.14 -2.50 4.81
N TYR A 101 23.92 -3.42 5.36
CA TYR A 101 23.43 -4.74 5.69
C TYR A 101 22.50 -4.64 6.90
N VAL A 102 21.24 -5.05 6.73
CA VAL A 102 20.22 -5.04 7.79
C VAL A 102 19.61 -6.43 7.87
N GLU A 103 19.90 -7.13 8.95
CA GLU A 103 19.27 -8.41 9.27
C GLU A 103 18.87 -8.42 10.75
N LEU A 104 17.65 -8.88 11.03
CA LEU A 104 17.07 -8.94 12.38
C LEU A 104 16.84 -10.38 12.84
N ASP A 105 17.03 -11.36 11.95
CA ASP A 105 16.96 -12.78 12.24
C ASP A 105 18.36 -13.30 12.60
N PRO A 106 18.61 -13.67 13.87
CA PRO A 106 19.90 -14.21 14.34
C PRO A 106 20.41 -15.34 13.44
N SER A 107 19.52 -16.22 12.98
CA SER A 107 19.87 -17.39 12.17
C SER A 107 20.35 -17.05 10.75
N LYS A 108 20.17 -15.80 10.31
CA LYS A 108 20.54 -15.32 8.97
C LYS A 108 21.68 -14.30 9.01
N VAL A 109 22.25 -14.02 10.18
CA VAL A 109 23.35 -13.05 10.29
C VAL A 109 24.62 -13.65 9.70
N GLU A 110 25.11 -13.06 8.61
CA GLU A 110 26.44 -13.34 8.08
C GLU A 110 27.48 -12.55 8.87
N VAL A 111 28.10 -13.17 9.87
CA VAL A 111 29.28 -12.61 10.53
C VAL A 111 30.45 -12.75 9.56
N LYS A 112 31.00 -11.62 9.09
CA LYS A 112 32.23 -11.66 8.30
C LYS A 112 33.38 -12.07 9.22
N ASP A 113 33.91 -13.28 9.03
CA ASP A 113 35.24 -13.63 9.51
C ASP A 113 36.25 -12.69 8.85
N VAL A 114 36.70 -11.69 9.59
CA VAL A 114 37.73 -10.77 9.12
C VAL A 114 39.02 -11.58 9.04
N GLY A 115 39.32 -12.10 7.85
CA GLY A 115 40.59 -12.75 7.55
C GLY A 115 41.75 -11.84 7.96
N CYS A 116 42.63 -12.39 8.79
CA CYS A 116 43.96 -11.93 9.19
C CYS A 116 44.40 -10.56 8.64
N SER A 117 43.91 -9.48 9.23
CA SER A 117 44.57 -8.16 9.21
C SER A 117 44.25 -7.47 10.52
N GLY A 118 45.17 -7.61 11.47
CA GLY A 118 45.04 -7.11 12.82
C GLY A 118 44.81 -5.60 12.84
N LEU A 119 43.64 -5.20 13.33
CA LEU A 119 43.33 -3.92 14.01
C LEU A 119 41.80 -3.70 14.15
N HIS A 120 40.95 -4.48 13.47
CA HIS A 120 39.49 -4.42 13.64
C HIS A 120 38.99 -5.54 14.55
N ARG A 121 38.27 -5.17 15.62
CA ARG A 121 37.54 -6.12 16.48
C ARG A 121 36.55 -6.90 15.60
N PRO A 122 36.51 -8.25 15.65
CA PRO A 122 35.52 -9.01 14.91
C PRO A 122 34.13 -8.58 15.36
N GLN A 123 33.28 -8.21 14.40
CA GLN A 123 31.94 -7.72 14.65
C GLN A 123 31.10 -8.91 15.14
N THR A 124 30.55 -8.83 16.35
CA THR A 124 29.74 -9.94 16.87
C THR A 124 28.35 -9.94 16.23
N GLU A 125 27.67 -11.08 16.26
CA GLU A 125 26.28 -11.18 15.82
C GLU A 125 25.38 -10.14 16.52
N ALA A 126 25.59 -9.95 17.84
CA ALA A 126 24.88 -8.96 18.63
C ALA A 126 25.10 -7.52 18.11
N ASP A 127 26.35 -7.17 17.75
CA ASP A 127 26.66 -5.85 17.18
C ASP A 127 25.94 -5.63 15.83
N VAL A 128 25.86 -6.67 14.99
CA VAL A 128 25.17 -6.60 13.70
C VAL A 128 23.66 -6.43 13.90
N LEU A 129 23.06 -7.17 14.82
CA LEU A 129 21.63 -7.06 15.14
C LEU A 129 21.28 -5.68 15.71
N GLU A 130 22.09 -5.16 16.63
CA GLU A 130 21.89 -3.83 17.19
C GLU A 130 22.02 -2.74 16.12
N HIS A 131 23.06 -2.80 15.28
CA HIS A 131 23.25 -1.88 14.17
C HIS A 131 22.10 -1.94 13.15
N SER A 132 21.64 -3.15 12.85
CA SER A 132 20.51 -3.38 11.93
C SER A 132 19.21 -2.80 12.48
N ALA A 133 18.93 -3.03 13.76
CA ALA A 133 17.75 -2.51 14.44
C ALA A 133 17.79 -0.97 14.51
N GLN A 134 18.96 -0.38 14.79
CA GLN A 134 19.12 1.06 14.82
C GLN A 134 18.94 1.69 13.43
N THR A 135 19.53 1.09 12.40
CA THR A 135 19.37 1.54 11.01
C THR A 135 17.90 1.50 10.58
N LEU A 136 17.19 0.40 10.87
CA LEU A 136 15.78 0.28 10.55
C LEU A 136 14.93 1.31 11.30
N ARG A 137 15.20 1.55 12.60
CA ARG A 137 14.52 2.58 13.39
C ARG A 137 14.68 3.98 12.81
N ILE A 138 15.88 4.31 12.33
CA ILE A 138 16.15 5.61 11.69
C ILE A 138 15.32 5.76 10.40
N HIS A 139 15.33 4.74 9.53
CA HIS A 139 14.54 4.79 8.29
C HIS A 139 13.04 4.82 8.56
N LEU A 140 12.54 4.03 9.52
CA LEU A 140 11.15 4.01 9.92
C LEU A 140 10.71 5.34 10.54
N GLY A 141 11.52 5.91 11.42
CA GLY A 141 11.26 7.23 12.01
C GLY A 141 11.18 8.33 10.95
N ALA A 142 12.09 8.30 9.97
CA ALA A 142 12.05 9.22 8.83
C ALA A 142 10.78 9.03 7.98
N LEU A 143 10.39 7.78 7.72
CA LEU A 143 9.17 7.44 6.97
C LEU A 143 7.90 7.93 7.66
N LEU A 144 7.74 7.61 8.95
CA LEU A 144 6.58 8.04 9.72
C LEU A 144 6.51 9.57 9.80
N SER A 145 7.65 10.23 10.04
CA SER A 145 7.72 11.70 10.05
C SER A 145 7.35 12.31 8.69
N ALA A 146 7.79 11.72 7.58
CA ALA A 146 7.42 12.17 6.23
C ALA A 146 5.92 12.00 6.00
N LEU A 147 5.36 10.83 6.33
CA LEU A 147 3.92 10.56 6.21
C LEU A 147 3.09 11.55 7.01
N SER A 148 3.39 11.73 8.30
CA SER A 148 2.64 12.65 9.18
C SER A 148 2.68 14.11 8.70
N ARG A 149 3.79 14.56 8.11
CA ARG A 149 3.91 15.93 7.59
C ARG A 149 3.32 16.12 6.18
N SER A 150 3.12 15.03 5.44
CA SER A 150 2.68 15.07 4.05
C SER A 150 1.16 15.18 3.86
N VAL A 151 0.36 15.19 4.92
CA VAL A 151 -1.12 15.18 4.87
C VAL A 151 -1.69 16.25 3.93
N ARG A 152 -1.10 17.45 3.91
CA ARG A 152 -1.53 18.56 3.04
C ARG A 152 -1.15 18.38 1.57
N ALA A 153 -0.08 17.64 1.29
CA ALA A 153 0.36 17.31 -0.06
C ALA A 153 -0.47 16.17 -0.69
N CYS A 154 -1.21 15.42 0.12
CA CYS A 154 -2.08 14.35 -0.37
C CYS A 154 -3.22 14.92 -1.25
N PRO A 155 -3.40 14.42 -2.49
CA PRO A 155 -4.40 14.94 -3.42
C PRO A 155 -5.79 15.02 -2.79
N ALA A 156 -6.48 16.14 -2.99
CA ALA A 156 -7.78 16.39 -2.37
C ALA A 156 -8.81 15.29 -2.71
N VAL A 157 -8.79 14.81 -3.96
CA VAL A 157 -9.67 13.72 -4.40
C VAL A 157 -9.35 12.39 -3.68
N VAL A 158 -8.09 12.06 -3.43
CA VAL A 158 -7.70 10.86 -2.66
C VAL A 158 -8.22 10.96 -1.22
N ARG A 159 -8.03 12.12 -0.58
CA ARG A 159 -8.57 12.39 0.76
C ARG A 159 -10.09 12.32 0.81
N ALA A 160 -10.77 12.81 -0.23
CA ALA A 160 -12.23 12.74 -0.34
C ALA A 160 -12.72 11.30 -0.51
N THR A 161 -12.09 10.51 -1.37
CA THR A 161 -12.42 9.09 -1.58
C THR A 161 -12.22 8.28 -0.30
N PHE A 162 -11.11 8.47 0.44
CA PHE A 162 -10.92 7.79 1.73
C PHE A 162 -11.93 8.21 2.78
N ARG A 163 -12.31 9.49 2.83
CA ARG A 163 -13.36 9.98 3.74
C ARG A 163 -14.71 9.33 3.42
N GLN A 164 -15.01 9.13 2.14
CA GLN A 164 -16.21 8.45 1.70
C GLN A 164 -16.19 6.97 2.07
N LEU A 165 -15.11 6.26 1.78
CA LEU A 165 -14.89 4.87 2.21
C LEU A 165 -15.11 4.74 3.72
N PHE A 166 -14.46 5.59 4.52
CA PHE A 166 -14.59 5.59 5.98
C PHE A 166 -16.06 5.71 6.42
N ARG A 167 -16.81 6.64 5.84
CA ARG A 167 -18.23 6.85 6.15
C ARG A 167 -19.06 5.62 5.80
N ARG A 168 -18.90 5.08 4.59
CA ARG A 168 -19.64 3.90 4.12
C ARG A 168 -19.40 2.67 5.00
N VAL A 169 -18.15 2.43 5.41
CA VAL A 169 -17.80 1.32 6.30
C VAL A 169 -18.42 1.52 7.68
N ARG A 170 -18.38 2.73 8.22
CA ARG A 170 -18.99 3.05 9.52
C ARG A 170 -20.52 2.92 9.50
N GLU A 171 -21.16 3.31 8.41
CA GLU A 171 -22.60 3.15 8.20
C GLU A 171 -22.99 1.66 8.13
N ARG A 172 -22.17 0.84 7.47
CA ARG A 172 -22.40 -0.62 7.38
C ARG A 172 -22.16 -1.34 8.71
N PHE A 173 -21.18 -0.91 9.49
CA PHE A 173 -20.77 -1.54 10.74
C PHE A 173 -20.81 -0.53 11.91
N PRO A 174 -22.00 -0.15 12.41
CA PRO A 174 -22.16 0.92 13.41
C PRO A 174 -21.88 0.48 14.85
N GLY A 175 -21.78 -0.83 15.12
CA GLY A 175 -21.56 -1.36 16.48
C GLY A 175 -20.20 -0.97 17.06
N ALA A 176 -20.14 -0.77 18.38
CA ALA A 176 -18.91 -0.39 19.08
C ALA A 176 -17.76 -1.38 18.86
N GLN A 177 -18.06 -2.68 18.70
CA GLN A 177 -17.08 -3.71 18.35
C GLN A 177 -16.41 -3.49 16.98
N HIS A 178 -16.97 -2.62 16.14
CA HIS A 178 -16.47 -2.30 14.79
C HIS A 178 -15.91 -0.88 14.66
N GLU A 179 -15.68 -0.17 15.77
CA GLU A 179 -15.18 1.22 15.76
C GLU A 179 -13.88 1.38 14.94
N ASN A 180 -13.01 0.37 14.98
CA ASN A 180 -11.74 0.38 14.25
C ASN A 180 -11.86 -0.03 12.78
N VAL A 181 -12.97 -0.65 12.35
CA VAL A 181 -13.12 -1.21 10.99
C VAL A 181 -12.97 -0.16 9.89
N PRO A 182 -13.55 1.06 10.00
CA PRO A 182 -13.32 2.14 9.04
C PRO A 182 -11.85 2.53 8.90
N PHE A 183 -11.11 2.59 10.02
CA PHE A 183 -9.67 2.89 10.02
C PHE A 183 -8.86 1.77 9.39
N ILE A 184 -9.20 0.52 9.69
CA ILE A 184 -8.57 -0.66 9.10
C ILE A 184 -8.79 -0.66 7.58
N ALA A 185 -10.00 -0.36 7.09
CA ALA A 185 -10.28 -0.30 5.65
C ALA A 185 -9.43 0.76 4.93
N VAL A 186 -9.37 1.98 5.48
CA VAL A 186 -8.54 3.07 4.92
C VAL A 186 -7.05 2.70 4.94
N THR A 187 -6.56 2.22 6.09
CA THR A 187 -5.14 1.87 6.27
C THR A 187 -4.73 0.67 5.42
N SER A 188 -5.63 -0.28 5.20
CA SER A 188 -5.40 -1.42 4.31
C SER A 188 -5.12 -0.96 2.87
N PHE A 189 -5.90 0.00 2.36
CA PHE A 189 -5.63 0.56 1.03
C PHE A 189 -4.39 1.45 1.00
N LEU A 190 -4.22 2.32 1.99
CA LEU A 190 -3.12 3.27 2.00
C LEU A 190 -1.77 2.57 2.26
N CYS A 191 -1.66 1.81 3.34
CA CYS A 191 -0.42 1.15 3.72
C CYS A 191 -0.19 -0.13 2.92
N LEU A 192 -1.11 -1.10 3.00
CA LEU A 192 -0.85 -2.44 2.44
C LEU A 192 -0.88 -2.49 0.90
N ARG A 193 -1.65 -1.62 0.26
CA ARG A 193 -1.88 -1.66 -1.20
C ARG A 193 -1.23 -0.53 -1.99
N PHE A 194 -0.69 0.47 -1.30
CA PHE A 194 -0.07 1.62 -1.96
C PHE A 194 1.35 1.89 -1.44
N LEU A 195 1.51 2.15 -0.15
CA LEU A 195 2.84 2.47 0.43
C LEU A 195 3.76 1.25 0.50
N SER A 196 3.35 0.17 1.16
CA SER A 196 4.19 -1.03 1.34
C SER A 196 4.62 -1.66 0.01
N PRO A 197 3.73 -1.83 -1.01
CA PRO A 197 4.16 -2.32 -2.31
C PRO A 197 5.16 -1.39 -3.01
N ALA A 198 5.03 -0.06 -2.82
CA ALA A 198 5.98 0.91 -3.37
C ALA A 198 7.34 0.87 -2.69
N ILE A 199 7.37 0.61 -1.37
CA ILE A 199 8.62 0.40 -0.64
C ILE A 199 9.28 -0.92 -1.06
N MET A 200 8.51 -2.01 -1.15
CA MET A 200 9.04 -3.34 -1.50
C MET A 200 9.51 -3.44 -2.95
N ALA A 201 8.82 -2.77 -3.87
CA ALA A 201 9.14 -2.79 -5.30
C ALA A 201 9.23 -1.38 -5.90
N PRO A 202 10.24 -0.57 -5.53
CA PRO A 202 10.32 0.83 -5.94
C PRO A 202 10.31 1.05 -7.45
N LYS A 203 10.90 0.11 -8.22
CA LYS A 203 10.91 0.17 -9.68
C LYS A 203 9.50 0.15 -10.29
N LEU A 204 8.60 -0.67 -9.74
CA LEU A 204 7.21 -0.80 -10.24
C LEU A 204 6.38 0.47 -9.99
N PHE A 205 6.86 1.34 -9.10
CA PHE A 205 6.26 2.64 -8.79
C PHE A 205 7.08 3.80 -9.34
N HIS A 206 8.06 3.52 -10.21
CA HIS A 206 8.95 4.52 -10.81
C HIS A 206 9.74 5.36 -9.80
N LEU A 207 9.91 4.86 -8.57
CA LEU A 207 10.76 5.50 -7.56
C LEU A 207 12.24 5.27 -7.85
N ARG A 208 12.57 4.23 -8.63
CA ARG A 208 13.93 3.89 -9.06
C ARG A 208 13.91 3.32 -10.48
N GLU A 209 14.99 3.52 -11.22
CA GLU A 209 15.14 2.98 -12.58
C GLU A 209 15.50 1.48 -12.58
N ARG A 210 16.24 1.04 -11.56
CA ARG A 210 16.78 -0.33 -11.45
C ARG A 210 16.16 -1.06 -10.26
N HIS A 211 16.15 -2.39 -10.33
CA HIS A 211 15.78 -3.22 -9.19
C HIS A 211 16.83 -3.08 -8.08
N ALA A 212 16.37 -3.22 -6.83
CA ALA A 212 17.24 -3.31 -5.67
C ALA A 212 18.10 -4.58 -5.74
N ASP A 213 19.34 -4.51 -5.26
CA ASP A 213 20.14 -5.70 -5.00
C ASP A 213 19.58 -6.48 -3.78
N ALA A 214 20.10 -7.68 -3.51
CA ALA A 214 19.56 -8.53 -2.45
C ALA A 214 19.57 -7.86 -1.06
N ARG A 215 20.64 -7.11 -0.74
CA ARG A 215 20.78 -6.39 0.54
C ARG A 215 19.78 -5.26 0.64
N THR A 216 19.71 -4.41 -0.38
CA THR A 216 18.76 -3.30 -0.42
C THR A 216 17.32 -3.81 -0.36
N SER A 217 17.01 -4.89 -1.09
CA SER A 217 15.70 -5.54 -1.08
C SER A 217 15.32 -6.05 0.32
N ARG A 218 16.28 -6.59 1.08
CA ARG A 218 16.05 -7.03 2.46
C ARG A 218 15.69 -5.85 3.36
N THR A 219 16.43 -4.75 3.29
CA THR A 219 16.15 -3.53 4.08
C THR A 219 14.78 -2.95 3.74
N LEU A 220 14.43 -2.87 2.45
CA LEU A 220 13.12 -2.41 1.99
C LEU A 220 11.97 -3.32 2.46
N LEU A 221 12.19 -4.64 2.43
CA LEU A 221 11.21 -5.61 2.93
C LEU A 221 10.97 -5.44 4.43
N LEU A 222 12.04 -5.27 5.22
CA LEU A 222 11.92 -5.03 6.66
C LEU A 222 11.20 -3.70 6.93
N LEU A 223 11.53 -2.64 6.18
CA LEU A 223 10.88 -1.34 6.30
C LEU A 223 9.38 -1.38 5.94
N ALA A 224 8.99 -2.16 4.93
CA ALA A 224 7.59 -2.30 4.54
C ALA A 224 6.74 -3.13 5.50
N LYS A 225 7.39 -3.95 6.34
CA LYS A 225 6.76 -4.82 7.34
C LYS A 225 6.65 -4.20 8.73
N ALA A 226 7.57 -3.31 9.08
CA ALA A 226 7.63 -2.61 10.36
C ALA A 226 6.52 -1.56 10.49
#